data_AF-A0A1X1Q3J2-F1
#
_entry.id   AF-A0A1X1Q3J2-F1
#
_cell.length_a   1.000
_cell.length_b   1.000
_cell.length_c   1.000
_cell.angle_alpha   90.00
_cell.angle_beta   90.00
_cell.angle_gamma   90.00
#
_symmetry.space_group_name_H-M   'P 1'
#
loop_
_entity.id
_entity.type
_entity.pdbx_description
1 polymer ?
#
loop_
_entity_poly.entity_id
_entity_poly.type
_entity_poly.pdbx_seq_one_letter_code
_entity_poly.pdbx_strand_id
1 'polypeptide(L)'
;MILPIIIAAIVLVLTILVLERNIKSRLAFYAFCGSMLLALSIVGYGYYTSASNSYEELDESAIRHITAQQLAFGEWYTNYKKKLDAIDYCWVSYYRIMKDFKNDDISLPEAYTRLAQLESNVVNLHNEIYQLDPPISLDDANYDLTSAILKKTKAYADAQLRTVRATKLMADPEKMHTDNHEVQVGYLNDAMLMNSPDMLFTAAEINSLRHNLTIPEVN
;
A
#
# COMPACT_ATOMS: atom_id res chain seq x y z
N MET A 1 -5.22 -36.23 -2.60
CA MET A 1 -3.95 -36.92 -2.27
C MET A 1 -4.01 -38.45 -2.29
N ILE A 2 -5.18 -39.12 -2.27
CA ILE A 2 -5.25 -40.60 -2.18
C ILE A 2 -4.97 -41.30 -3.52
N LEU A 3 -5.36 -40.69 -4.65
CA LEU A 3 -5.18 -41.24 -6.00
C LEU A 3 -3.71 -41.58 -6.38
N PRO A 4 -2.71 -40.69 -6.17
CA PRO A 4 -1.31 -41.03 -6.50
C PRO A 4 -0.72 -42.13 -5.60
N ILE A 5 -1.17 -42.24 -4.35
CA ILE A 5 -0.72 -43.29 -3.42
C ILE A 5 -1.25 -44.66 -3.86
N ILE A 6 -2.51 -44.73 -4.32
CA ILE A 6 -3.10 -45.96 -4.86
C ILE A 6 -2.36 -46.39 -6.14
N ILE A 7 -2.06 -45.45 -7.04
CA ILE A 7 -1.33 -45.74 -8.28
C ILE A 7 0.09 -46.26 -7.96
N ALA A 8 0.81 -45.63 -7.04
CA ALA A 8 2.14 -46.07 -6.62
C ALA A 8 2.11 -47.49 -6.00
N ALA A 9 1.11 -47.78 -5.16
CA ALA A 9 0.94 -49.10 -4.56
C ALA A 9 0.66 -50.20 -5.61
N ILE A 10 -0.16 -49.90 -6.62
CA ILE A 10 -0.46 -50.84 -7.72
C ILE A 10 0.79 -51.13 -8.55
N VAL A 11 1.59 -50.11 -8.87
CA VAL A 11 2.86 -50.27 -9.62
C VAL A 11 3.86 -51.10 -8.82
N LEU A 12 3.92 -50.91 -7.50
CA LEU A 12 4.77 -51.70 -6.60
C LEU A 12 4.39 -53.19 -6.62
N VAL A 13 3.09 -53.49 -6.54
CA VAL A 13 2.59 -54.88 -6.55
C VAL A 13 2.84 -55.56 -7.90
N LEU A 14 2.63 -54.84 -9.01
CA LEU A 14 2.86 -55.37 -10.36
C LEU A 14 4.33 -55.66 -10.62
N THR A 15 5.24 -54.80 -10.15
CA THR A 15 6.69 -55.03 -10.30
C THR A 15 7.17 -56.24 -9.50
N ILE A 16 6.65 -56.45 -8.28
CA ILE A 16 6.94 -57.63 -7.46
C ILE A 16 6.45 -58.92 -8.14
N LEU A 17 5.23 -58.93 -8.68
CA LEU A 17 4.65 -60.08 -9.39
C LEU A 17 5.43 -60.45 -10.67
N VAL A 18 5.89 -59.45 -11.42
CA VAL A 18 6.71 -59.67 -12.62
C VAL A 18 8.09 -60.22 -12.25
N LEU A 19 8.70 -59.74 -11.16
CA LEU A 19 10.00 -60.23 -10.70
C LEU A 19 9.95 -61.67 -10.17
N GLU A 20 8.89 -62.04 -9.44
CA GLU A 20 8.70 -63.40 -8.92
C GLU A 20 8.66 -64.44 -10.05
N ARG A 21 8.04 -64.08 -11.18
CA ARG A 21 7.93 -64.96 -12.34
C ARG A 21 9.24 -65.07 -13.15
N ASN A 22 10.10 -64.05 -13.13
CA ASN A 22 11.28 -63.97 -14.00
C ASN A 22 12.61 -64.31 -13.32
N ILE A 23 12.72 -64.22 -11.99
CA ILE A 23 13.97 -64.46 -11.26
C ILE A 23 13.99 -65.88 -10.69
N LYS A 24 14.80 -66.78 -11.28
CA LYS A 24 14.94 -68.18 -10.82
C LYS A 24 15.58 -68.34 -9.43
N SER A 25 16.35 -67.37 -8.95
CA SER A 25 17.03 -67.45 -7.65
C SER A 25 16.27 -66.68 -6.57
N ARG A 26 15.84 -67.39 -5.51
CA ARG A 26 15.09 -66.78 -4.39
C ARG A 26 15.92 -65.73 -3.62
N LEU A 27 17.24 -65.86 -3.63
CA LEU A 27 18.16 -64.97 -2.91
C LEU A 27 18.23 -63.58 -3.56
N ALA A 28 18.25 -63.50 -4.89
CA ALA A 28 18.21 -62.24 -5.63
C ALA A 28 16.87 -61.50 -5.46
N PHE A 29 15.75 -62.24 -5.33
CA PHE A 29 14.44 -61.66 -5.06
C PHE A 29 14.37 -61.00 -3.67
N TYR A 30 14.86 -61.67 -2.62
CA TYR A 30 14.89 -61.09 -1.28
C TYR A 30 15.82 -59.88 -1.17
N ALA A 31 16.97 -59.90 -1.87
CA ALA A 31 17.88 -58.76 -1.91
C ALA A 31 17.24 -57.52 -2.55
N PHE A 32 16.49 -57.71 -3.65
CA PHE A 32 15.77 -56.61 -4.31
C PHE A 32 14.65 -56.04 -3.42
N CYS A 33 13.81 -56.90 -2.84
CA CYS A 33 12.75 -56.46 -1.92
C CYS A 33 13.31 -55.72 -0.71
N GLY A 34 14.42 -56.18 -0.14
CA GLY A 34 15.11 -55.50 0.96
C GLY A 34 15.61 -54.11 0.57
N SER A 35 16.21 -53.96 -0.62
CA SER A 35 16.67 -52.65 -1.12
C SER A 35 15.53 -51.67 -1.36
N MET A 36 14.38 -52.15 -1.82
CA MET A 36 13.19 -51.32 -2.08
C MET A 36 12.56 -50.83 -0.78
N LEU A 37 12.48 -51.67 0.26
CA LEU A 37 12.02 -51.25 1.58
C LEU A 37 12.93 -50.19 2.19
N LEU A 38 14.25 -50.35 2.07
CA LEU A 38 15.23 -49.35 2.52
C LEU A 38 15.05 -48.01 1.81
N ALA A 39 14.87 -48.02 0.49
CA ALA A 39 14.62 -46.81 -0.29
C ALA A 39 13.31 -46.12 0.14
N LEU A 40 12.23 -46.89 0.35
CA LEU A 40 10.95 -46.37 0.85
C LEU A 40 11.07 -45.82 2.28
N SER A 41 11.85 -46.44 3.15
CA SER A 41 12.11 -45.94 4.50
C SER A 41 12.89 -44.63 4.49
N ILE A 42 13.89 -44.47 3.62
CA ILE A 42 14.68 -43.24 3.49
C ILE A 42 13.81 -42.10 2.95
N VAL A 43 13.03 -42.35 1.89
CA VAL A 43 12.12 -41.35 1.32
C VAL A 43 11.00 -41.01 2.30
N GLY A 44 10.43 -42.00 2.99
CA GLY A 44 9.41 -41.80 4.01
C GLY A 44 9.91 -41.00 5.21
N TYR A 45 11.14 -41.28 5.68
CA TYR A 45 11.77 -40.51 6.75
C TYR A 45 12.12 -39.09 6.31
N GLY A 46 12.62 -38.90 5.09
CA GLY A 46 12.87 -37.58 4.51
C GLY A 46 11.60 -36.74 4.34
N TYR A 47 10.50 -37.38 3.95
CA TYR A 47 9.19 -36.74 3.85
C TYR A 47 8.60 -36.43 5.22
N TYR A 48 8.72 -37.33 6.20
CA TYR A 48 8.28 -37.12 7.57
C TYR A 48 9.06 -35.99 8.27
N THR A 49 10.38 -35.95 8.10
CA THR A 49 11.25 -34.88 8.63
C THR A 49 11.09 -33.55 7.88
N SER A 50 10.76 -33.58 6.59
CA SER A 50 10.42 -32.35 5.85
C SER A 50 9.02 -31.83 6.21
N ALA A 51 8.06 -32.73 6.46
CA ALA A 51 6.72 -32.36 6.92
C ALA A 51 6.69 -31.93 8.40
N SER A 52 7.64 -32.38 9.23
CA SER A 52 7.74 -31.92 10.63
C SER A 52 8.33 -30.52 10.78
N ASN A 53 8.77 -29.87 9.69
CA ASN A 53 9.34 -28.51 9.70
C ASN A 53 8.35 -27.43 9.22
N SER A 54 7.06 -27.74 9.03
CA SER A 54 6.08 -26.76 8.53
C SER A 54 4.91 -26.47 9.47
N TYR A 55 5.05 -26.77 10.77
CA TYR A 55 4.03 -26.43 11.76
C TYR A 55 4.67 -25.82 13.00
N GLU A 56 5.45 -24.77 12.79
CA GLU A 56 5.54 -23.75 13.83
C GLU A 56 4.19 -23.04 13.79
N GLU A 57 3.28 -23.50 14.66
CA GLU A 57 2.08 -22.77 15.08
C GLU A 57 2.48 -21.29 15.17
N LEU A 58 1.93 -20.41 14.33
CA LEU A 58 2.24 -18.97 14.35
C LEU A 58 2.24 -18.54 15.83
N ASP A 59 3.42 -18.18 16.35
CA ASP A 59 3.59 -17.88 17.76
C ASP A 59 2.48 -16.91 18.15
N GLU A 60 1.67 -17.28 19.14
CA GLU A 60 0.57 -16.46 19.62
C GLU A 60 1.06 -15.05 19.97
N SER A 61 2.34 -14.93 20.36
CA SER A 61 3.03 -13.65 20.55
C SER A 61 3.15 -12.81 19.27
N ALA A 62 3.48 -13.43 18.13
CA ALA A 62 3.59 -12.77 16.83
C ALA A 62 2.22 -12.30 16.32
N ILE A 63 1.17 -13.12 16.48
CA ILE A 63 -0.21 -12.71 16.16
C ILE A 63 -0.61 -11.50 17.01
N ARG A 64 -0.41 -11.56 18.33
CA ARG A 64 -0.72 -10.44 19.24
C ARG A 64 0.06 -9.18 18.87
N HIS A 65 1.33 -9.31 18.48
CA HIS A 65 2.15 -8.19 18.04
C HIS A 65 1.58 -7.54 16.77
N ILE A 66 1.30 -8.33 15.73
CA ILE A 66 0.70 -7.83 14.48
C ILE A 66 -0.65 -7.16 14.76
N THR A 67 -1.50 -7.74 15.61
CA THR A 67 -2.79 -7.14 15.99
C THR A 67 -2.62 -5.80 16.70
N ALA A 68 -1.64 -5.66 17.60
CA ALA A 68 -1.34 -4.39 18.26
C ALA A 68 -0.87 -3.32 17.25
N GLN A 69 -0.01 -3.69 16.30
CA GLN A 69 0.44 -2.83 15.21
C GLN A 69 -0.73 -2.40 14.31
N GLN A 70 -1.64 -3.33 13.97
CA GLN A 70 -2.85 -3.05 13.17
C GLN A 70 -3.77 -2.02 13.86
N LEU A 71 -3.99 -2.15 15.17
CA LEU A 71 -4.83 -1.23 15.93
C LEU A 71 -4.23 0.18 15.94
N ALA A 72 -2.94 0.29 16.27
CA ALA A 72 -2.23 1.57 16.29
C ALA A 72 -2.23 2.26 14.92
N PHE A 73 -1.89 1.51 13.87
CA PHE A 73 -1.92 2.03 12.50
C PHE A 73 -3.34 2.36 12.04
N GLY A 74 -4.33 1.52 12.34
CA GLY A 74 -5.71 1.69 11.90
C GLY A 74 -6.38 2.95 12.47
N GLU A 75 -6.16 3.24 13.75
CA GLU A 75 -6.64 4.48 14.37
C GLU A 75 -6.02 5.71 13.70
N TRP A 76 -4.70 5.71 13.57
CA TRP A 76 -3.96 6.79 12.92
C TRP A 76 -4.38 6.97 11.46
N TYR A 77 -4.48 5.88 10.69
CA TYR A 77 -4.81 5.89 9.28
C TYR A 77 -6.24 6.41 9.05
N THR A 78 -7.16 6.14 9.98
CA THR A 78 -8.51 6.70 9.93
C THR A 78 -8.50 8.23 10.05
N ASN A 79 -7.68 8.79 10.94
CA ASN A 79 -7.51 10.24 11.03
C ASN A 79 -6.81 10.80 9.80
N TYR A 80 -5.71 10.17 9.37
CA TYR A 80 -4.97 10.54 8.17
C TYR A 80 -5.85 10.56 6.92
N LYS A 81 -6.72 9.56 6.73
CA LYS A 81 -7.66 9.51 5.60
C LYS A 81 -8.61 10.71 5.58
N LYS A 82 -9.12 11.15 6.73
CA LYS A 82 -9.93 12.38 6.81
C LYS A 82 -9.16 13.61 6.33
N LYS A 83 -7.85 13.67 6.60
CA LYS A 83 -7.00 14.75 6.07
C LYS A 83 -6.81 14.63 4.57
N LEU A 84 -6.64 13.42 4.03
CA LEU A 84 -6.59 13.22 2.57
C LEU A 84 -7.88 13.68 1.88
N ASP A 85 -9.04 13.33 2.43
CA ASP A 85 -10.33 13.77 1.87
C ASP A 85 -10.44 15.31 1.90
N ALA A 86 -9.96 15.96 2.95
CA ALA A 86 -9.93 17.42 3.06
C ALA A 86 -8.92 18.07 2.08
N ILE A 87 -7.77 17.43 1.85
CA ILE A 87 -6.77 17.85 0.84
C ILE A 87 -7.41 17.83 -0.55
N ASP A 88 -8.09 16.74 -0.90
CA ASP A 88 -8.78 16.59 -2.18
C ASP A 88 -9.88 17.64 -2.34
N TYR A 89 -10.71 17.83 -1.30
CA TYR A 89 -11.76 18.85 -1.30
C TYR A 89 -11.22 20.26 -1.55
N CYS A 90 -10.11 20.63 -0.90
CA CYS A 90 -9.47 21.94 -1.10
C CYS A 90 -8.97 22.08 -2.54
N TRP A 91 -8.40 21.02 -3.11
CA TRP A 91 -7.87 21.01 -4.48
C TRP A 91 -8.97 21.12 -5.54
N VAL A 92 -10.06 20.36 -5.36
CA VAL A 92 -11.24 20.45 -6.22
C VAL A 92 -11.87 21.84 -6.14
N SER A 93 -11.94 22.42 -4.93
CA SER A 93 -12.45 23.78 -4.73
C SER A 93 -11.58 24.82 -5.42
N TYR A 94 -10.25 24.68 -5.36
CA TYR A 94 -9.31 25.51 -6.10
C TYR A 94 -9.58 25.48 -7.61
N TYR A 95 -9.61 24.28 -8.21
CA TYR A 95 -9.86 24.14 -9.64
C TYR A 95 -11.22 24.65 -10.06
N ARG A 96 -12.24 24.50 -9.22
CA ARG A 96 -13.56 25.07 -9.50
C ARG A 96 -13.50 26.59 -9.56
N ILE A 97 -12.86 27.27 -8.61
CA ILE A 97 -12.71 28.74 -8.65
C ILE A 97 -11.99 29.17 -9.94
N MET A 98 -10.89 28.49 -10.28
CA MET A 98 -10.14 28.76 -11.50
C MET A 98 -10.97 28.55 -12.76
N LYS A 99 -11.78 27.48 -12.80
CA LYS A 99 -12.67 27.17 -13.91
C LYS A 99 -13.80 28.21 -14.04
N ASP A 100 -14.48 28.52 -12.94
CA ASP A 100 -15.56 29.51 -12.91
C ASP A 100 -15.03 30.87 -13.39
N PHE A 101 -13.84 31.28 -12.93
CA PHE A 101 -13.21 32.51 -13.40
C PHE A 101 -12.87 32.43 -14.89
N LYS A 102 -12.21 31.37 -15.34
CA LYS A 102 -11.88 31.17 -16.76
C LYS A 102 -13.09 31.25 -17.68
N ASN A 103 -14.23 30.73 -17.24
CA ASN A 103 -15.48 30.73 -17.98
C ASN A 103 -16.24 32.06 -17.94
N ASP A 104 -15.72 33.07 -17.23
CA ASP A 104 -16.39 34.35 -16.97
C ASP A 104 -17.68 34.19 -16.14
N ASP A 105 -17.80 33.09 -15.38
CA ASP A 105 -18.92 32.84 -14.47
C ASP A 105 -18.80 33.69 -13.18
N ILE A 106 -17.58 34.14 -12.85
CA ILE A 106 -17.28 35.03 -11.74
C ILE A 106 -16.28 36.11 -12.15
N SER A 107 -16.38 37.29 -11.54
CA SER A 107 -15.45 38.39 -11.76
C SER A 107 -14.12 38.19 -11.01
N LEU A 108 -13.08 38.95 -11.38
CA LEU A 108 -11.78 38.90 -10.71
C LEU A 108 -11.87 39.19 -9.18
N PRO A 109 -12.61 40.21 -8.70
CA PRO A 109 -12.77 40.43 -7.26
C PRO A 109 -13.47 39.27 -6.53
N GLU A 110 -14.44 38.63 -7.18
CA GLU A 110 -15.11 37.44 -6.63
C GLU A 110 -14.14 36.25 -6.57
N ALA A 111 -13.35 36.02 -7.63
CA ALA A 111 -12.31 34.99 -7.64
C ALA A 111 -11.27 35.21 -6.53
N TYR A 112 -10.78 36.44 -6.36
CA TYR A 112 -9.88 36.82 -5.27
C TYR A 112 -10.46 36.52 -3.89
N THR A 113 -11.72 36.89 -3.67
CA THR A 113 -12.42 36.66 -2.40
C THR A 113 -12.55 35.16 -2.09
N ARG A 114 -12.95 34.35 -3.08
CA ARG A 114 -13.04 32.89 -2.95
C ARG A 114 -11.67 32.24 -2.71
N LEU A 115 -10.63 32.72 -3.39
CA LEU A 115 -9.25 32.25 -3.18
C LEU A 115 -8.74 32.61 -1.78
N ALA A 116 -9.09 33.79 -1.24
CA ALA A 116 -8.73 34.18 0.12
C ALA A 116 -9.41 33.28 1.17
N GLN A 117 -10.70 32.97 0.97
CA GLN A 117 -11.40 32.02 1.84
C GLN A 117 -10.80 30.61 1.76
N LEU A 118 -10.48 30.16 0.54
CA LEU A 118 -9.83 28.88 0.33
C LEU A 118 -8.44 28.83 0.98
N GLU A 119 -7.64 29.90 0.90
CA GLU A 119 -6.34 29.97 1.56
C GLU A 119 -6.48 29.72 3.07
N SER A 120 -7.46 30.36 3.72
CA SER A 120 -7.71 30.13 5.15
C SER A 120 -7.96 28.66 5.47
N ASN A 121 -8.78 27.98 4.65
CA ASN A 121 -9.05 26.55 4.79
C ASN A 121 -7.79 25.70 4.58
N VAL A 122 -7.00 26.02 3.55
CA VAL A 122 -5.75 25.30 3.24
C VAL A 122 -4.70 25.52 4.33
N VAL A 123 -4.61 26.72 4.92
CA VAL A 123 -3.72 27.00 6.06
C VAL A 123 -4.12 26.19 7.29
N ASN A 124 -5.41 26.13 7.61
CA ASN A 124 -5.89 25.33 8.75
C ASN A 124 -5.59 23.84 8.54
N LEU A 125 -5.90 23.30 7.36
CA LEU A 125 -5.61 21.91 7.00
C LEU A 125 -4.10 21.63 7.01
N HIS A 126 -3.29 22.54 6.47
CA HIS A 126 -1.83 22.45 6.50
C HIS A 126 -1.33 22.30 7.93
N ASN A 127 -1.75 23.18 8.84
CA ASN A 127 -1.38 23.10 10.25
C ASN A 127 -1.80 21.76 10.87
N GLU A 128 -3.03 21.29 10.62
CA GLU A 128 -3.51 19.99 11.11
C GLU A 128 -2.67 18.81 10.61
N ILE A 129 -2.24 18.82 9.35
CA ILE A 129 -1.33 17.80 8.80
C ILE A 129 0.04 17.86 9.47
N TYR A 130 0.53 19.06 9.79
CA TYR A 130 1.79 19.23 10.48
C TYR A 130 1.77 18.76 11.93
N GLN A 131 0.60 18.76 12.57
CA GLN A 131 0.36 18.19 13.91
C GLN A 131 0.12 16.67 13.90
N LEU A 132 -0.03 16.04 12.73
CA LEU A 132 -0.01 14.58 12.67
C LEU A 132 1.42 14.09 12.90
N ASP A 133 1.51 13.01 13.67
CA ASP A 133 2.73 12.25 13.90
C ASP A 133 2.44 10.75 13.77
N PRO A 134 3.40 9.95 13.29
CA PRO A 134 3.27 8.50 13.29
C PRO A 134 3.15 7.96 14.72
N PRO A 135 2.35 6.89 14.96
CA PRO A 135 2.22 6.32 16.29
C PRO A 135 3.53 5.73 16.78
N ILE A 136 4.00 6.17 17.96
CA ILE A 136 5.25 5.69 18.58
C ILE A 136 5.21 4.21 18.98
N SER A 137 4.01 3.61 19.02
CA SER A 137 3.82 2.19 19.30
C SER A 137 4.08 1.29 18.09
N LEU A 138 4.26 1.86 16.90
CA LEU A 138 4.66 1.10 15.73
C LEU A 138 6.10 0.60 15.88
N ASP A 139 6.38 -0.56 15.28
CA ASP A 139 7.76 -1.00 15.09
C ASP A 139 8.51 -0.06 14.13
N ASP A 140 9.84 -0.11 14.17
CA ASP A 140 10.71 0.80 13.41
C ASP A 140 10.36 0.82 11.91
N ALA A 141 10.10 -0.35 11.31
CA ALA A 141 9.82 -0.46 9.88
C ALA A 141 8.48 0.19 9.51
N ASN A 142 7.42 -0.09 10.28
CA ASN A 142 6.09 0.47 10.07
C ASN A 142 6.04 1.96 10.45
N TYR A 143 6.81 2.38 11.45
CA TYR A 143 7.00 3.78 11.82
C TYR A 143 7.66 4.56 10.68
N ASP A 144 8.73 4.03 10.08
CA ASP A 144 9.44 4.66 8.97
C ASP A 144 8.56 4.78 7.71
N LEU A 145 7.80 3.73 7.39
CA LEU A 145 6.83 3.76 6.29
C LEU A 145 5.74 4.82 6.52
N THR A 146 5.21 4.90 7.74
CA THR A 146 4.20 5.89 8.13
C THR A 146 4.77 7.31 8.09
N SER A 147 6.01 7.49 8.54
CA SER A 147 6.76 8.74 8.46
C SER A 147 6.98 9.18 7.01
N ALA A 148 7.32 8.25 6.13
CA ALA A 148 7.50 8.52 4.70
C ALA A 148 6.21 8.96 4.03
N ILE A 149 5.08 8.32 4.33
CA ILE A 149 3.74 8.76 3.89
C ILE A 149 3.51 10.20 4.32
N LEU A 150 3.69 10.49 5.60
CA LEU A 150 3.40 11.79 6.16
C LEU A 150 4.31 12.89 5.59
N LYS A 151 5.59 12.59 5.38
CA LYS A 151 6.54 13.49 4.72
C LYS A 151 6.06 13.89 3.31
N LYS A 152 5.62 12.91 2.51
CA LYS A 152 5.08 13.18 1.16
C LYS A 152 3.81 14.01 1.23
N THR A 153 2.93 13.73 2.18
CA THR A 153 1.69 14.49 2.38
C THR A 153 1.94 15.92 2.84
N LYS A 154 2.91 16.14 3.74
CA LYS A 154 3.36 17.49 4.15
C LYS A 154 3.89 18.28 2.96
N ALA A 155 4.75 17.67 2.13
CA ALA A 155 5.26 18.31 0.92
C ALA A 155 4.15 18.66 -0.10
N TYR A 156 3.17 17.77 -0.27
CA TYR A 156 1.99 18.04 -1.11
C TYR A 156 1.15 19.21 -0.57
N ALA A 157 0.89 19.24 0.74
CA ALA A 157 0.16 20.32 1.39
C ALA A 157 0.90 21.67 1.29
N ASP A 158 2.24 21.68 1.41
CA ASP A 158 3.06 22.87 1.20
C ASP A 158 2.89 23.43 -0.23
N ALA A 159 2.91 22.56 -1.22
CA ALA A 159 2.75 22.93 -2.62
C ALA A 159 1.34 23.43 -2.94
N GLN A 160 0.29 22.81 -2.37
CA GLN A 160 -1.08 23.34 -2.46
C GLN A 160 -1.19 24.74 -1.88
N LEU A 161 -0.69 24.95 -0.65
CA LEU A 161 -0.73 26.26 0.00
C LEU A 161 0.02 27.32 -0.81
N ARG A 162 1.20 26.96 -1.34
CA ARG A 162 1.99 27.84 -2.21
C ARG A 162 1.22 28.21 -3.48
N THR A 163 0.59 27.23 -4.12
CA THR A 163 -0.22 27.46 -5.33
C THR A 163 -1.36 28.41 -5.05
N VAL A 164 -2.17 28.14 -4.04
CA VAL A 164 -3.32 28.99 -3.69
C VAL A 164 -2.88 30.41 -3.38
N ARG A 165 -1.79 30.58 -2.61
CA ARG A 165 -1.23 31.90 -2.31
C ARG A 165 -0.74 32.64 -3.56
N ALA A 166 0.02 31.96 -4.41
CA ALA A 166 0.54 32.55 -5.64
C ALA A 166 -0.60 33.01 -6.57
N THR A 167 -1.59 32.14 -6.78
CA THR A 167 -2.76 32.44 -7.61
C THR A 167 -3.60 33.57 -7.01
N LYS A 168 -3.82 33.56 -5.68
CA LYS A 168 -4.53 34.65 -4.99
C LYS A 168 -3.80 35.99 -5.17
N LEU A 169 -2.47 36.00 -5.06
CA LEU A 169 -1.67 37.22 -5.27
C LEU A 169 -1.79 37.73 -6.71
N MET A 170 -1.85 36.84 -7.70
CA MET A 170 -2.09 37.24 -9.10
C MET A 170 -3.53 37.69 -9.33
N ALA A 171 -4.49 37.21 -8.53
CA ALA A 171 -5.88 37.62 -8.61
C ALA A 171 -6.20 38.93 -7.87
N ASP A 172 -5.21 39.54 -7.19
CA ASP A 172 -5.40 40.76 -6.40
C ASP A 172 -5.86 41.94 -7.29
N PRO A 173 -7.11 42.44 -7.14
CA PRO A 173 -7.64 43.49 -7.99
C PRO A 173 -6.85 44.80 -7.90
N GLU A 174 -6.20 45.09 -6.77
CA GLU A 174 -5.40 46.31 -6.61
C GLU A 174 -4.06 46.25 -7.36
N LYS A 175 -3.57 45.03 -7.63
CA LYS A 175 -2.31 44.78 -8.34
C LYS A 175 -2.53 44.35 -9.79
N MET A 176 -3.78 44.10 -10.19
CA MET A 176 -4.11 43.74 -11.56
C MET A 176 -4.07 45.00 -12.45
N HIS A 177 -3.16 45.00 -13.43
CA HIS A 177 -2.93 46.16 -14.31
C HIS A 177 -3.68 46.08 -15.65
N THR A 178 -4.55 45.10 -15.83
CA THR A 178 -5.31 44.89 -17.07
C THR A 178 -6.74 44.49 -16.76
N ASP A 179 -7.67 45.01 -17.55
CA ASP A 179 -9.09 44.62 -17.51
C ASP A 179 -9.42 43.53 -18.54
N ASN A 180 -8.45 43.09 -19.35
CA ASN A 180 -8.66 42.04 -20.33
C ASN A 180 -8.70 40.67 -19.64
N HIS A 181 -9.89 40.08 -19.61
CA HIS A 181 -10.16 38.78 -18.99
C HIS A 181 -9.21 37.66 -19.43
N GLU A 182 -8.90 37.56 -20.73
CA GLU A 182 -8.01 36.52 -21.25
C GLU A 182 -6.58 36.66 -20.70
N VAL A 183 -6.11 37.90 -20.56
CA VAL A 183 -4.80 38.19 -19.96
C VAL A 183 -4.80 37.89 -18.47
N GLN A 184 -5.88 38.25 -17.75
CA GLN A 184 -6.04 37.91 -16.32
C GLN A 184 -6.03 36.39 -16.10
N VAL A 185 -6.77 35.64 -16.91
CA VAL A 185 -6.78 34.17 -16.91
C VAL A 185 -5.38 33.61 -17.19
N GLY A 186 -4.63 34.22 -18.10
CA GLY A 186 -3.22 33.90 -18.36
C GLY A 186 -2.37 33.97 -17.09
N TYR A 187 -2.39 35.11 -16.38
CA TYR A 187 -1.61 35.29 -15.15
C TYR A 187 -1.95 34.27 -14.06
N LEU A 188 -3.24 34.00 -13.86
CA LEU A 188 -3.68 33.01 -12.88
C LEU A 188 -3.26 31.59 -13.27
N ASN A 189 -3.33 31.22 -14.56
CA ASN A 189 -2.87 29.92 -15.05
C ASN A 189 -1.36 29.78 -14.92
N ASP A 190 -0.57 30.82 -15.18
CA ASP A 190 0.88 30.78 -15.01
C ASP A 190 1.25 30.50 -13.54
N ALA A 191 0.60 31.20 -12.60
CA ALA A 191 0.78 30.95 -11.18
C ALA A 191 0.43 29.50 -10.79
N MET A 192 -0.67 28.96 -11.34
CA MET A 192 -1.06 27.56 -11.14
C MET A 192 0.01 26.61 -11.68
N LEU A 193 0.43 26.75 -12.94
CA LEU A 193 1.35 25.83 -13.59
C LEU A 193 2.73 25.81 -12.92
N MET A 194 3.20 26.96 -12.43
CA MET A 194 4.51 27.07 -11.78
C MET A 194 4.54 26.45 -10.37
N ASN A 195 3.40 26.41 -9.67
CA ASN A 195 3.38 26.05 -8.25
C ASN A 195 2.62 24.77 -7.93
N SER A 196 1.83 24.26 -8.88
CA SER A 196 0.95 23.09 -8.65
C SER A 196 1.73 21.91 -8.07
N PRO A 197 1.15 21.22 -7.07
CA PRO A 197 1.76 20.03 -6.51
C PRO A 197 1.84 18.92 -7.56
N ASP A 198 2.94 18.17 -7.53
CA ASP A 198 3.01 16.86 -8.16
C ASP A 198 2.01 15.91 -7.50
N MET A 199 1.65 14.82 -8.18
CA MET A 199 0.72 13.83 -7.64
C MET A 199 1.24 13.20 -6.33
N LEU A 200 0.34 12.99 -5.36
CA LEU A 200 0.68 12.39 -4.07
C LEU A 200 0.84 10.86 -4.19
N PHE A 201 2.08 10.38 -4.23
CA PHE A 201 2.41 8.95 -4.38
C PHE A 201 2.74 8.26 -3.06
N THR A 202 1.72 7.75 -2.36
CA THR A 202 1.87 7.02 -1.07
C THR A 202 1.53 5.52 -1.16
N ALA A 203 1.14 5.05 -2.35
CA ALA A 203 0.67 3.67 -2.55
C ALA A 203 1.72 2.61 -2.21
N ALA A 204 3.00 2.86 -2.50
CA ALA A 204 4.08 1.92 -2.21
C ALA A 204 4.23 1.67 -0.71
N GLU A 205 4.24 2.73 0.09
CA GLU A 205 4.33 2.64 1.54
C GLU A 205 3.08 1.98 2.14
N ILE A 206 1.89 2.36 1.68
CA ILE A 206 0.62 1.76 2.13
C ILE A 206 0.57 0.26 1.81
N ASN A 207 1.04 -0.15 0.63
CA ASN A 207 1.07 -1.56 0.25
C ASN A 207 2.06 -2.35 1.12
N SER A 208 3.20 -1.76 1.48
CA SER A 208 4.19 -2.36 2.37
C SER A 208 3.64 -2.51 3.79
N LEU A 209 3.00 -1.46 4.32
CA LEU A 209 2.30 -1.50 5.60
C LEU A 209 1.22 -2.58 5.61
N ARG A 210 0.40 -2.66 4.56
CA ARG A 210 -0.62 -3.71 4.44
C ARG A 210 0.00 -5.11 4.49
N HIS A 211 1.11 -5.33 3.78
CA HIS A 211 1.81 -6.60 3.80
C HIS A 211 2.33 -6.94 5.20
N ASN A 212 3.04 -6.01 5.85
CA ASN A 212 3.61 -6.20 7.19
C ASN A 212 2.55 -6.45 8.26
N LEU A 213 1.38 -5.82 8.11
CA LEU A 213 0.28 -5.90 9.05
C LEU A 213 -0.72 -7.01 8.71
N THR A 214 -0.45 -7.87 7.72
CA THR A 214 -1.32 -9.02 7.42
C THR A 214 -0.92 -10.22 8.26
N ILE A 215 -1.87 -10.81 9.00
CA ILE A 215 -1.64 -12.06 9.72
C ILE A 215 -1.50 -13.17 8.66
N PRO A 216 -0.40 -13.95 8.64
CA PRO A 216 -0.23 -15.02 7.67
C PRO A 216 -1.33 -16.08 7.82
N GLU A 217 -1.92 -16.52 6.72
CA GLU A 217 -2.86 -17.65 6.74
C GLU A 217 -2.07 -18.96 6.92
N VAL A 218 -2.43 -19.74 7.94
CA VAL A 218 -1.91 -21.10 8.12
C VAL A 218 -2.70 -22.02 7.18
N ASN A 219 -2.04 -22.53 6.13
CA ASN A 219 -2.62 -23.55 5.22
C ASN A 219 -2.23 -24.96 5.64
#